data_AF-A0A950UGL5-F1
#
_entry.id   AF-A0A950UGL5-F1
#
_cell.length_a   1.000
_cell.length_b   1.000
_cell.length_c   1.000
_cell.angle_alpha   90.00
_cell.angle_beta   90.00
_cell.angle_gamma   90.00
#
_symmetry.space_group_name_H-M   'P 1'
#
loop_
_entity.id
_entity.type
_entity.pdbx_description
1 polymer ?
#
loop_
_entity_poly.entity_id
_entity_poly.type
_entity_poly.pdbx_seq_one_letter_code
_entity_poly.pdbx_strand_id
1 'polypeptide(L)'
;MAATKAGLPNNGQTAHYDISYDSTLPNGLALANSLMAACEQDFALMKGWFGGIDLKYSYPIPVLIANGSGGASWQAPTGIEELFGWSPPVTINANNPGAVPPGLTDQPTSIRFLLVAEMTEMFMASRDNGWFISSGLFSSGDEGSTGEGLSRFLAVQFLLTTGLGSLPPSNSRVTRSWLNGGRPDAVNAAPDDSSPDAVTGCATAFIWYLSAQLGWSVNAIINAGAGTLAGVYQKLTGRNDGWAAFLTLVNTYYPATATYNPPSNNIFPVANLLQFFAPNQITCGHGGSTIIVLDRPAPAEVNIQLTSDDPTIVAPNPLSVTVPIGQSSTTVTFISAPIDGPFPTKTVNCRATYAGRTLSVAVEVVPPRVIA
;
A
#
# COMPACT_ATOMS: atom_id res chain seq x y z
N MET A 1 -29.96 4.88 19.53
CA MET A 1 -29.93 5.70 18.29
C MET A 1 -30.61 4.88 17.21
N ALA A 2 -31.34 5.50 16.28
CA ALA A 2 -32.20 4.77 15.34
C ALA A 2 -31.70 4.94 13.89
N ALA A 3 -31.52 3.82 13.20
CA ALA A 3 -31.34 3.81 11.76
C ALA A 3 -32.58 4.42 11.09
N THR A 4 -32.38 5.32 10.13
CA THR A 4 -33.46 5.98 9.40
C THR A 4 -33.13 6.04 7.91
N LYS A 5 -34.19 6.13 7.09
CA LYS A 5 -34.14 6.34 5.64
C LYS A 5 -34.84 7.63 5.21
N ALA A 6 -35.21 8.45 6.19
CA ALA A 6 -35.95 9.68 5.97
C ALA A 6 -35.22 10.59 4.98
N GLY A 7 -35.93 11.07 3.95
CA GLY A 7 -35.37 11.96 2.94
C GLY A 7 -34.48 11.28 1.89
N LEU A 8 -34.27 9.96 1.94
CA LEU A 8 -33.58 9.23 0.87
C LEU A 8 -34.51 8.94 -0.30
N PRO A 9 -34.03 9.05 -1.55
CA PRO A 9 -34.71 8.57 -2.73
C PRO A 9 -35.13 7.11 -2.57
N ASN A 10 -36.29 6.72 -3.11
CA ASN A 10 -36.79 5.34 -3.08
C ASN A 10 -36.69 4.66 -1.70
N ASN A 11 -36.83 5.43 -0.61
CA ASN A 11 -36.68 4.96 0.76
C ASN A 11 -35.35 4.20 0.99
N GLY A 12 -34.25 4.69 0.41
CA GLY A 12 -32.90 4.12 0.57
C GLY A 12 -32.58 2.93 -0.34
N GLN A 13 -33.52 2.46 -1.16
CA GLN A 13 -33.34 1.25 -1.97
C GLN A 13 -32.75 1.54 -3.36
N THR A 14 -31.74 0.74 -3.72
CA THR A 14 -31.19 0.62 -5.08
C THR A 14 -31.35 -0.83 -5.56
N ALA A 15 -30.70 -1.22 -6.67
CA ALA A 15 -30.77 -2.60 -7.14
C ALA A 15 -30.03 -3.55 -6.19
N HIS A 16 -28.86 -3.14 -5.67
CA HIS A 16 -28.02 -3.99 -4.83
C HIS A 16 -28.00 -3.59 -3.35
N TYR A 17 -28.51 -2.42 -2.97
CA TYR A 17 -28.37 -1.91 -1.59
C TYR A 17 -29.67 -1.38 -0.99
N ASP A 18 -29.81 -1.57 0.32
CA ASP A 18 -30.84 -0.97 1.16
C ASP A 18 -30.17 -0.05 2.19
N ILE A 19 -29.99 1.21 1.82
CA ILE A 19 -29.17 2.18 2.53
C ILE A 19 -29.98 2.88 3.61
N SER A 20 -29.41 2.95 4.81
CA SER A 20 -29.89 3.72 5.95
C SER A 20 -28.75 4.46 6.62
N TYR A 21 -29.07 5.46 7.44
CA TYR A 21 -28.09 6.20 8.22
C TYR A 21 -28.57 6.40 9.66
N ASP A 22 -27.64 6.56 10.59
CA ASP A 22 -27.95 6.91 11.97
C ASP A 22 -28.52 8.34 12.04
N SER A 23 -29.73 8.50 12.59
CA SER A 23 -30.40 9.80 12.70
C SER A 23 -29.63 10.85 13.51
N THR A 24 -28.62 10.43 14.29
CA THR A 24 -27.77 11.30 15.10
C THR A 24 -26.47 11.72 14.41
N LEU A 25 -26.15 11.15 13.23
CA LEU A 25 -24.99 11.52 12.43
C LEU A 25 -25.29 12.88 11.74
N PRO A 26 -24.56 13.97 12.06
CA PRO A 26 -24.92 15.32 11.61
C PRO A 26 -25.07 15.49 10.09
N ASN A 27 -24.30 14.74 9.31
CA ASN A 27 -24.34 14.73 7.85
C ASN A 27 -24.82 13.39 7.26
N GLY A 28 -25.50 12.56 8.04
CA GLY A 28 -25.90 11.21 7.64
C GLY A 28 -26.74 11.17 6.37
N LEU A 29 -27.72 12.06 6.24
CA LEU A 29 -28.55 12.16 5.03
C LEU A 29 -27.72 12.53 3.78
N ALA A 30 -26.76 13.44 3.92
CA ALA A 30 -25.90 13.87 2.80
C ALA A 30 -24.96 12.75 2.37
N LEU A 31 -24.35 12.04 3.33
CA LEU A 31 -23.50 10.89 3.07
C LEU A 31 -24.27 9.73 2.41
N ALA A 32 -25.45 9.41 2.92
CA ALA A 32 -26.31 8.38 2.34
C ALA A 32 -26.74 8.72 0.91
N ASN A 33 -27.17 9.97 0.64
CA ASN A 33 -27.48 10.40 -0.72
C ASN A 33 -26.26 10.31 -1.66
N SER A 34 -25.07 10.69 -1.17
CA SER A 34 -23.84 10.59 -1.97
C SER A 34 -23.46 9.14 -2.27
N LEU A 35 -23.68 8.21 -1.33
CA LEU A 35 -23.46 6.80 -1.55
C LEU A 35 -24.47 6.25 -2.56
N MET A 36 -25.76 6.54 -2.40
CA MET A 36 -26.82 6.12 -3.33
C MET A 36 -26.55 6.54 -4.77
N ALA A 37 -25.96 7.73 -4.99
CA ALA A 37 -25.64 8.24 -6.32
C ALA A 37 -24.54 7.45 -7.05
N ALA A 38 -23.69 6.69 -6.33
CA ALA A 38 -22.52 6.02 -6.91
C ALA A 38 -22.47 4.51 -6.67
N CYS A 39 -23.17 3.99 -5.66
CA CYS A 39 -23.03 2.61 -5.18
C CYS A 39 -23.24 1.54 -6.26
N GLU A 40 -24.16 1.77 -7.20
CA GLU A 40 -24.42 0.83 -8.29
C GLU A 40 -23.27 0.74 -9.29
N GLN A 41 -22.59 1.85 -9.55
CA GLN A 41 -21.39 1.86 -10.39
C GLN A 41 -20.21 1.19 -9.68
N ASP A 42 -20.07 1.44 -8.37
CA ASP A 42 -19.04 0.83 -7.53
C ASP A 42 -19.24 -0.69 -7.45
N PHE A 43 -20.49 -1.14 -7.31
CA PHE A 43 -20.86 -2.56 -7.36
C PHE A 43 -20.51 -3.20 -8.71
N ALA A 44 -20.83 -2.54 -9.82
CA ALA A 44 -20.48 -3.03 -11.15
C ALA A 44 -18.96 -3.17 -11.35
N LEU A 45 -18.17 -2.25 -10.79
CA LEU A 45 -16.71 -2.34 -10.81
C LEU A 45 -16.22 -3.57 -10.04
N MET A 46 -16.70 -3.77 -8.80
CA MET A 46 -16.35 -4.93 -7.99
C MET A 46 -16.73 -6.23 -8.69
N LYS A 47 -17.96 -6.32 -9.22
CA LYS A 47 -18.42 -7.45 -10.03
C LYS A 47 -17.50 -7.73 -11.21
N GLY A 48 -17.01 -6.69 -11.89
CA GLY A 48 -16.02 -6.79 -12.96
C GLY A 48 -14.69 -7.42 -12.53
N TRP A 49 -14.16 -7.07 -11.35
CA TRP A 49 -12.94 -7.68 -10.82
C TRP A 49 -13.09 -9.17 -10.53
N PHE A 50 -14.28 -9.61 -10.07
CA PHE A 50 -14.59 -11.01 -9.81
C PHE A 50 -15.13 -11.76 -11.03
N GLY A 51 -14.92 -11.24 -12.24
CA GLY A 51 -15.25 -11.93 -13.49
C GLY A 51 -16.76 -11.99 -13.78
N GLY A 52 -17.53 -11.09 -13.20
CA GLY A 52 -18.97 -10.96 -13.46
C GLY A 52 -19.88 -11.84 -12.61
N ILE A 53 -19.34 -12.54 -11.59
CA ILE A 53 -20.17 -13.34 -10.67
C ILE A 53 -21.14 -12.45 -9.89
N ASP A 54 -22.28 -13.00 -9.49
CA ASP A 54 -23.12 -12.38 -8.48
C ASP A 54 -22.73 -12.82 -7.07
N LEU A 55 -23.25 -12.11 -6.07
CA LEU A 55 -23.19 -12.59 -4.71
C LEU A 55 -24.12 -13.79 -4.55
N LYS A 56 -23.72 -14.74 -3.71
CA LYS A 56 -24.59 -15.85 -3.28
C LYS A 56 -25.70 -15.41 -2.30
N TYR A 57 -25.74 -14.13 -1.95
CA TYR A 57 -26.67 -13.53 -1.00
C TYR A 57 -27.83 -12.82 -1.71
N SER A 58 -28.94 -12.63 -0.98
CA SER A 58 -30.11 -11.93 -1.51
C SER A 58 -29.88 -10.42 -1.60
N TYR A 59 -30.40 -9.79 -2.65
CA TYR A 59 -30.47 -8.33 -2.76
C TYR A 59 -31.84 -7.81 -2.31
N PRO A 60 -31.92 -6.55 -1.83
CA PRO A 60 -30.81 -5.63 -1.59
C PRO A 60 -30.02 -5.92 -0.30
N ILE A 61 -28.71 -5.62 -0.29
CA ILE A 61 -27.85 -5.74 0.89
C ILE A 61 -28.10 -4.57 1.85
N PRO A 62 -28.46 -4.81 3.13
CA PRO A 62 -28.63 -3.74 4.10
C PRO A 62 -27.30 -3.02 4.37
N VAL A 63 -27.29 -1.70 4.26
CA VAL A 63 -26.13 -0.86 4.57
C VAL A 63 -26.53 0.20 5.60
N LEU A 64 -25.85 0.23 6.74
CA LEU A 64 -26.00 1.27 7.76
C LEU A 64 -24.77 2.18 7.77
N ILE A 65 -24.98 3.47 7.51
CA ILE A 65 -24.00 4.52 7.78
C ILE A 65 -24.15 4.95 9.24
N ALA A 66 -23.31 4.40 10.11
CA ALA A 66 -23.39 4.56 11.56
C ALA A 66 -22.66 5.80 12.06
N ASN A 67 -23.16 6.36 13.17
CA ASN A 67 -22.50 7.42 13.94
C ASN A 67 -21.41 6.85 14.86
N GLY A 68 -20.46 6.10 14.30
CA GLY A 68 -19.39 5.42 15.02
C GLY A 68 -18.03 5.64 14.38
N SER A 69 -16.97 5.16 15.02
CA SER A 69 -15.60 5.11 14.49
C SER A 69 -15.15 3.66 14.31
N GLY A 70 -14.01 3.42 13.64
CA GLY A 70 -13.38 2.09 13.63
C GLY A 70 -13.42 1.32 12.32
N GLY A 71 -13.94 1.88 11.22
CA GLY A 71 -13.92 1.23 9.89
C GLY A 71 -15.30 0.78 9.43
N ALA A 72 -15.37 -0.36 8.77
CA ALA A 72 -16.63 -1.01 8.46
C ALA A 72 -16.56 -2.47 8.91
N SER A 73 -17.72 -3.12 8.89
CA SER A 73 -17.83 -4.56 9.10
C SER A 73 -19.08 -5.07 8.41
N TRP A 74 -19.05 -6.33 7.98
CA TRP A 74 -20.22 -7.08 7.58
C TRP A 74 -20.41 -8.31 8.47
N GLN A 75 -21.59 -8.92 8.42
CA GLN A 75 -21.89 -10.12 9.20
C GLN A 75 -22.02 -11.32 8.27
N ALA A 76 -20.98 -12.15 8.23
CA ALA A 76 -21.02 -13.40 7.48
C ALA A 76 -22.12 -14.32 8.04
N PRO A 77 -23.06 -14.79 7.19
CA PRO A 77 -24.09 -15.72 7.64
C PRO A 77 -23.46 -17.08 7.96
N THR A 78 -24.12 -17.81 8.85
CA THR A 78 -23.93 -19.26 8.98
C THR A 78 -24.43 -19.97 7.72
N GLY A 79 -23.94 -21.18 7.46
CA GLY A 79 -24.37 -21.95 6.29
C GLY A 79 -25.88 -22.22 6.27
N ILE A 80 -26.54 -22.33 7.43
CA ILE A 80 -28.00 -22.49 7.49
C ILE A 80 -28.74 -21.20 7.09
N GLU A 81 -28.22 -20.03 7.44
CA GLU A 81 -28.82 -18.75 7.06
C GLU A 81 -28.72 -18.50 5.54
N GLU A 82 -27.63 -18.94 4.91
CA GLU A 82 -27.47 -18.91 3.45
C GLU A 82 -28.58 -19.71 2.73
N LEU A 83 -29.00 -20.86 3.28
CA LEU A 83 -30.07 -21.68 2.71
C LEU A 83 -31.45 -20.98 2.67
N PHE A 84 -31.64 -19.95 3.49
CA PHE A 84 -32.91 -19.21 3.58
C PHE A 84 -32.85 -17.82 2.92
N GLY A 85 -31.84 -17.57 2.08
CA GLY A 85 -31.77 -16.34 1.27
C GLY A 85 -31.49 -15.10 2.12
N TRP A 86 -30.56 -15.20 3.07
CA TRP A 86 -30.12 -14.10 3.92
C TRP A 86 -29.39 -12.98 3.14
N SER A 87 -29.63 -11.73 3.54
CA SER A 87 -28.90 -10.54 3.07
C SER A 87 -28.02 -9.99 4.19
N PRO A 88 -26.70 -10.24 4.18
CA PRO A 88 -25.85 -9.90 5.32
C PRO A 88 -25.68 -8.39 5.45
N PRO A 89 -25.93 -7.81 6.64
CA PRO A 89 -25.83 -6.37 6.82
C PRO A 89 -24.37 -5.91 6.82
N VAL A 90 -24.15 -4.72 6.24
CA VAL A 90 -22.89 -3.98 6.29
C VAL A 90 -23.07 -2.73 7.16
N THR A 91 -22.17 -2.51 8.10
CA THR A 91 -22.12 -1.29 8.91
C THR A 91 -20.87 -0.49 8.58
N ILE A 92 -21.04 0.77 8.21
CA ILE A 92 -19.96 1.70 7.91
C ILE A 92 -19.91 2.76 9.00
N ASN A 93 -18.84 2.77 9.79
CA ASN A 93 -18.61 3.78 10.81
C ASN A 93 -18.06 5.07 10.18
N ALA A 94 -18.95 6.03 9.94
CA ALA A 94 -18.65 7.25 9.18
C ALA A 94 -17.68 8.20 9.90
N ASN A 95 -17.53 8.09 11.22
CA ASN A 95 -16.61 8.90 12.02
C ASN A 95 -15.26 8.19 12.22
N ASN A 96 -14.58 7.81 11.15
CA ASN A 96 -13.14 7.52 11.25
C ASN A 96 -12.36 8.84 11.25
N PRO A 97 -11.30 8.96 12.07
CA PRO A 97 -11.20 9.96 13.13
C PRO A 97 -10.98 11.39 12.62
N GLY A 98 -11.98 12.26 12.81
CA GLY A 98 -11.82 13.71 13.02
C GLY A 98 -11.23 14.56 11.89
N ALA A 99 -10.74 13.96 10.81
CA ALA A 99 -10.21 14.61 9.62
C ALA A 99 -10.33 13.64 8.45
N VAL A 100 -10.49 14.17 7.23
CA VAL A 100 -10.22 13.36 6.03
C VAL A 100 -8.81 12.80 6.19
N PRO A 101 -8.61 11.47 6.22
CA PRO A 101 -7.28 10.90 6.40
C PRO A 101 -6.35 11.46 5.32
N PRO A 102 -5.12 11.91 5.63
CA PRO A 102 -4.21 12.46 4.64
C PRO A 102 -4.03 11.49 3.47
N GLY A 103 -4.66 11.72 2.32
CA GLY A 103 -4.66 10.79 1.19
C GLY A 103 -6.02 10.31 0.68
N LEU A 104 -7.10 10.58 1.42
CA LEU A 104 -8.45 10.63 0.88
C LEU A 104 -8.85 12.10 0.63
N THR A 105 -9.85 12.32 -0.21
CA THR A 105 -10.31 13.66 -0.60
C THR A 105 -11.43 14.18 0.30
N ASP A 106 -12.33 13.31 0.77
CA ASP A 106 -13.50 13.67 1.56
C ASP A 106 -14.16 12.45 2.26
N GLN A 107 -15.18 12.71 3.11
CA GLN A 107 -15.95 11.66 3.79
C GLN A 107 -16.79 10.76 2.86
N PRO A 108 -17.47 11.28 1.81
CA PRO A 108 -18.11 10.43 0.80
C PRO A 108 -17.17 9.38 0.18
N THR A 109 -15.93 9.77 -0.12
CA THR A 109 -14.91 8.86 -0.65
C THR A 109 -14.55 7.80 0.39
N SER A 110 -14.44 8.18 1.67
CA SER A 110 -14.16 7.24 2.76
C SER A 110 -15.25 6.18 2.94
N ILE A 111 -16.53 6.55 2.90
CA ILE A 111 -17.61 5.54 3.06
C ILE A 111 -17.71 4.61 1.85
N ARG A 112 -17.40 5.10 0.64
CA ARG A 112 -17.33 4.26 -0.57
C ARG A 112 -16.15 3.29 -0.50
N PHE A 113 -14.97 3.77 -0.08
CA PHE A 113 -13.79 2.94 0.17
C PHE A 113 -14.11 1.80 1.15
N LEU A 114 -14.75 2.13 2.27
CA LEU A 114 -15.12 1.14 3.29
C LEU A 114 -16.15 0.15 2.75
N LEU A 115 -17.22 0.60 2.09
CA LEU A 115 -18.20 -0.31 1.48
C LEU A 115 -17.53 -1.26 0.48
N VAL A 116 -16.59 -0.77 -0.33
CA VAL A 116 -15.86 -1.61 -1.29
C VAL A 116 -15.04 -2.68 -0.57
N ALA A 117 -14.36 -2.36 0.53
CA ALA A 117 -13.62 -3.35 1.30
C ALA A 117 -14.53 -4.53 1.71
N GLU A 118 -15.63 -4.23 2.42
CA GLU A 118 -16.58 -5.24 2.91
C GLU A 118 -17.25 -6.03 1.76
N MET A 119 -17.70 -5.34 0.72
CA MET A 119 -18.39 -5.98 -0.40
C MET A 119 -17.46 -6.90 -1.19
N THR A 120 -16.16 -6.59 -1.27
CA THR A 120 -15.19 -7.49 -1.93
C THR A 120 -14.98 -8.78 -1.15
N GLU A 121 -15.10 -8.80 0.18
CA GLU A 121 -15.06 -10.03 0.98
C GLU A 121 -16.30 -10.89 0.73
N MET A 122 -17.47 -10.25 0.59
CA MET A 122 -18.70 -10.95 0.16
C MET A 122 -18.55 -11.57 -1.24
N PHE A 123 -17.85 -10.91 -2.15
CA PHE A 123 -17.50 -11.48 -3.46
C PHE A 123 -16.48 -12.62 -3.33
N MET A 124 -15.50 -12.53 -2.43
CA MET A 124 -14.57 -13.63 -2.14
C MET A 124 -15.32 -14.87 -1.63
N ALA A 125 -16.26 -14.68 -0.69
CA ALA A 125 -17.13 -15.73 -0.18
C ALA A 125 -18.01 -16.35 -1.27
N SER A 126 -18.47 -15.55 -2.24
CA SER A 126 -19.28 -16.01 -3.37
C SER A 126 -18.44 -16.70 -4.45
N ARG A 127 -17.18 -16.32 -4.60
CA ARG A 127 -16.23 -16.92 -5.55
C ARG A 127 -15.77 -18.31 -5.10
N ASP A 128 -15.70 -18.53 -3.79
CA ASP A 128 -15.39 -19.81 -3.14
C ASP A 128 -14.14 -20.51 -3.72
N ASN A 129 -13.05 -19.75 -3.86
CA ASN A 129 -11.78 -20.25 -4.40
C ASN A 129 -10.61 -20.14 -3.41
N GLY A 130 -10.89 -19.93 -2.13
CA GLY A 130 -9.89 -19.93 -1.05
C GLY A 130 -9.50 -18.55 -0.51
N TRP A 131 -10.11 -17.46 -0.99
CA TRP A 131 -9.96 -16.13 -0.39
C TRP A 131 -10.79 -15.93 0.88
N PHE A 132 -11.76 -16.82 1.12
CA PHE A 132 -12.68 -16.76 2.25
C PHE A 132 -12.69 -18.11 2.95
N ILE A 133 -12.62 -18.10 4.28
CA ILE A 133 -12.76 -19.29 5.12
C ILE A 133 -14.26 -19.54 5.23
N SER A 134 -14.73 -20.60 4.57
CA SER A 134 -16.15 -20.91 4.44
C SER A 134 -16.86 -21.03 5.78
N SER A 135 -18.08 -20.49 5.84
CA SER A 135 -19.03 -20.74 6.91
C SER A 135 -19.31 -22.24 7.06
N GLY A 136 -19.45 -22.70 8.31
CA GLY A 136 -19.99 -24.01 8.63
C GLY A 136 -21.51 -23.95 8.72
N LEU A 137 -22.18 -25.11 8.78
CA LEU A 137 -23.65 -25.16 8.88
C LEU A 137 -24.19 -24.32 10.05
N PHE A 138 -23.41 -24.19 11.14
CA PHE A 138 -23.76 -23.44 12.36
C PHE A 138 -22.66 -22.46 12.81
N SER A 139 -21.71 -22.13 11.93
CA SER A 139 -20.66 -21.16 12.23
C SER A 139 -20.51 -20.19 11.07
N SER A 140 -20.35 -18.90 11.37
CA SER A 140 -20.02 -17.90 10.36
C SER A 140 -18.65 -18.18 9.74
N GLY A 141 -18.46 -17.72 8.52
CA GLY A 141 -17.14 -17.69 7.88
C GLY A 141 -16.36 -16.43 8.28
N ASP A 142 -15.13 -16.36 7.81
CA ASP A 142 -14.22 -15.22 7.99
C ASP A 142 -13.26 -15.17 6.79
N GLU A 143 -12.84 -14.00 6.35
CA GLU A 143 -11.91 -13.81 5.24
C GLU A 143 -10.44 -14.16 5.60
N GLY A 144 -10.13 -14.20 6.89
CA GLY A 144 -8.79 -14.34 7.45
C GLY A 144 -7.82 -13.27 6.94
N SER A 145 -6.54 -13.37 7.31
CA SER A 145 -5.54 -12.38 6.90
C SER A 145 -5.36 -12.28 5.37
N THR A 146 -5.64 -13.37 4.66
CA THR A 146 -5.54 -13.45 3.19
C THR A 146 -6.60 -12.60 2.50
N GLY A 147 -7.86 -12.76 2.91
CA GLY A 147 -8.98 -12.04 2.31
C GLY A 147 -9.02 -10.59 2.78
N GLU A 148 -8.69 -10.31 4.05
CA GLU A 148 -8.45 -8.96 4.58
C GLU A 148 -7.37 -8.20 3.79
N GLY A 149 -6.26 -8.87 3.50
CA GLY A 149 -5.21 -8.29 2.66
C GLY A 149 -5.72 -7.93 1.26
N LEU A 150 -6.57 -8.80 0.69
CA LEU A 150 -7.14 -8.58 -0.64
C LEU A 150 -8.19 -7.47 -0.64
N SER A 151 -9.07 -7.40 0.36
CA SER A 151 -10.14 -6.39 0.43
C SER A 151 -9.55 -4.99 0.59
N ARG A 152 -8.52 -4.85 1.42
CA ARG A 152 -7.74 -3.61 1.57
C ARG A 152 -7.02 -3.22 0.28
N PHE A 153 -6.44 -4.19 -0.43
CA PHE A 153 -5.84 -3.96 -1.74
C PHE A 153 -6.89 -3.46 -2.75
N LEU A 154 -8.04 -4.14 -2.85
CA LEU A 154 -9.12 -3.81 -3.78
C LEU A 154 -9.76 -2.45 -3.48
N ALA A 155 -9.92 -2.09 -2.20
CA ALA A 155 -10.40 -0.78 -1.81
C ALA A 155 -9.43 0.34 -2.26
N VAL A 156 -8.12 0.11 -2.26
CA VAL A 156 -7.16 1.07 -2.86
C VAL A 156 -7.22 1.06 -4.39
N GLN A 157 -7.37 -0.10 -5.02
CA GLN A 157 -7.58 -0.19 -6.48
C GLN A 157 -8.83 0.57 -6.92
N PHE A 158 -9.88 0.57 -6.09
CA PHE A 158 -11.09 1.36 -6.32
C PHE A 158 -10.78 2.85 -6.40
N LEU A 159 -10.05 3.40 -5.42
CA LEU A 159 -9.66 4.81 -5.41
C LEU A 159 -8.85 5.18 -6.65
N LEU A 160 -7.89 4.34 -7.02
CA LEU A 160 -7.03 4.55 -8.19
C LEU A 160 -7.84 4.51 -9.50
N THR A 161 -8.73 3.52 -9.64
CA THR A 161 -9.53 3.31 -10.86
C THR A 161 -10.58 4.40 -11.06
N THR A 162 -11.16 4.90 -9.97
CA THR A 162 -12.20 5.94 -10.00
C THR A 162 -11.65 7.36 -9.95
N GLY A 163 -10.33 7.52 -9.72
CA GLY A 163 -9.70 8.84 -9.58
C GLY A 163 -10.06 9.57 -8.29
N LEU A 164 -10.58 8.87 -7.28
CA LEU A 164 -11.00 9.45 -6.00
C LEU A 164 -9.84 9.60 -4.99
N GLY A 165 -8.69 9.01 -5.27
CA GLY A 165 -7.51 9.13 -4.42
C GLY A 165 -6.43 8.12 -4.78
N SER A 166 -5.29 8.24 -4.10
CA SER A 166 -4.14 7.35 -4.34
C SER A 166 -3.62 6.68 -3.06
N LEU A 167 -4.21 6.97 -1.90
CA LEU A 167 -3.77 6.44 -0.61
C LEU A 167 -4.97 5.94 0.21
N PRO A 168 -4.83 4.83 0.94
CA PRO A 168 -5.87 4.41 1.88
C PRO A 168 -5.96 5.36 3.09
N PRO A 169 -7.05 5.31 3.87
CA PRO A 169 -7.12 5.88 5.21
C PRO A 169 -5.88 5.56 6.06
N SER A 170 -5.47 6.48 6.95
CA SER A 170 -4.24 6.32 7.75
C SER A 170 -4.26 5.08 8.64
N ASN A 171 -5.41 4.75 9.25
CA ASN A 171 -5.62 3.54 10.05
C ASN A 171 -5.61 2.24 9.23
N SER A 172 -5.69 2.34 7.90
CA SER A 172 -5.61 1.20 6.98
C SER A 172 -4.19 0.97 6.44
N ARG A 173 -3.18 1.74 6.90
CA ARG A 173 -1.76 1.66 6.47
C ARG A 173 -0.97 0.64 7.28
N VAL A 174 -1.33 -0.62 7.10
CA VAL A 174 -0.82 -1.77 7.86
C VAL A 174 0.56 -2.26 7.41
N THR A 175 0.99 -2.01 6.16
CA THR A 175 2.31 -2.46 5.67
C THR A 175 3.46 -1.83 6.46
N ARG A 176 3.29 -0.60 6.96
CA ARG A 176 4.27 0.05 7.85
C ARG A 176 4.46 -0.74 9.16
N SER A 177 3.39 -1.25 9.74
CA SER A 177 3.44 -2.06 10.97
C SER A 177 4.24 -3.34 10.74
N TRP A 178 4.02 -4.02 9.63
CA TRP A 178 4.80 -5.21 9.26
C TRP A 178 6.28 -4.89 8.98
N LEU A 179 6.54 -3.85 8.17
CA LEU A 179 7.88 -3.50 7.71
C LEU A 179 8.83 -3.17 8.86
N ASN A 180 8.30 -2.57 9.93
CA ASN A 180 9.02 -2.17 11.13
C ASN A 180 8.81 -3.12 12.34
N GLY A 181 7.92 -4.11 12.23
CA GLY A 181 7.42 -4.92 13.36
C GLY A 181 7.91 -6.37 13.38
N GLY A 182 9.13 -6.64 12.90
CA GLY A 182 9.72 -7.99 12.92
C GLY A 182 9.32 -8.90 11.75
N ARG A 183 8.44 -8.43 10.86
CA ARG A 183 8.05 -9.08 9.60
C ARG A 183 7.53 -10.52 9.75
N PRO A 184 6.48 -10.78 10.55
CA PRO A 184 5.85 -12.10 10.62
C PRO A 184 5.42 -12.61 9.23
N ASP A 185 5.45 -13.92 9.04
CA ASP A 185 5.06 -14.60 7.80
C ASP A 185 3.55 -14.89 7.81
N ALA A 186 2.78 -14.07 7.10
CA ALA A 186 1.36 -14.30 6.79
C ALA A 186 1.16 -14.72 5.31
N VAL A 187 2.24 -15.19 4.66
CA VAL A 187 2.21 -15.64 3.27
C VAL A 187 2.07 -17.16 3.21
N ASN A 188 2.87 -17.86 4.01
CA ASN A 188 2.79 -19.32 4.16
C ASN A 188 1.75 -19.74 5.21
N ALA A 189 1.51 -18.89 6.20
CA ALA A 189 0.42 -19.04 7.15
C ALA A 189 -0.73 -18.12 6.75
N ALA A 190 -1.96 -18.62 6.75
CA ALA A 190 -3.18 -17.81 6.61
C ALA A 190 -3.86 -17.73 7.99
N PRO A 191 -3.27 -17.00 8.96
CA PRO A 191 -3.90 -16.83 10.26
C PRO A 191 -5.25 -16.12 10.13
N ASP A 192 -6.14 -16.45 11.04
CA ASP A 192 -7.38 -15.72 11.26
C ASP A 192 -7.04 -14.40 12.00
N ASP A 193 -7.02 -13.29 11.26
CA ASP A 193 -6.73 -11.97 11.79
C ASP A 193 -7.29 -10.86 10.90
N SER A 194 -8.18 -10.06 11.47
CA SER A 194 -8.79 -8.85 10.90
C SER A 194 -8.22 -7.55 11.51
N SER A 195 -7.24 -7.67 12.40
CA SER A 195 -6.64 -6.53 13.09
C SER A 195 -5.77 -5.70 12.14
N PRO A 196 -5.76 -4.36 12.26
CA PRO A 196 -4.88 -3.50 11.47
C PRO A 196 -3.43 -3.53 12.00
N ASP A 197 -2.75 -4.66 11.83
CA ASP A 197 -1.45 -4.93 12.47
C ASP A 197 -0.37 -5.45 11.49
N ALA A 198 0.67 -6.11 12.01
CA ALA A 198 1.76 -6.65 11.21
C ALA A 198 1.37 -7.88 10.37
N VAL A 199 0.39 -8.68 10.79
CA VAL A 199 -0.06 -9.87 10.05
C VAL A 199 -0.82 -9.43 8.81
N THR A 200 -1.84 -8.60 8.98
CA THR A 200 -2.59 -7.99 7.86
C THR A 200 -1.69 -7.10 7.00
N GLY A 201 -0.69 -6.45 7.63
CA GLY A 201 0.37 -5.71 6.94
C GLY A 201 1.21 -6.56 5.99
N CYS A 202 1.57 -7.78 6.41
CA CYS A 202 2.30 -8.76 5.59
C CYS A 202 1.45 -9.18 4.38
N ALA A 203 0.21 -9.59 4.63
CA ALA A 203 -0.70 -10.06 3.60
C ALA A 203 -0.96 -8.97 2.53
N THR A 204 -1.26 -7.75 2.97
CA THR A 204 -1.47 -6.61 2.08
C THR A 204 -0.21 -6.29 1.25
N ALA A 205 0.97 -6.28 1.88
CA ALA A 205 2.23 -6.01 1.19
C ALA A 205 2.55 -7.08 0.14
N PHE A 206 2.28 -8.35 0.43
CA PHE A 206 2.51 -9.45 -0.51
C PHE A 206 1.58 -9.36 -1.73
N ILE A 207 0.32 -8.97 -1.55
CA ILE A 207 -0.61 -8.76 -2.68
C ILE A 207 -0.14 -7.59 -3.56
N TRP A 208 0.38 -6.51 -2.96
CA TRP A 208 1.05 -5.44 -3.72
C TRP A 208 2.32 -5.92 -4.43
N TYR A 209 3.07 -6.85 -3.86
CA TYR A 209 4.19 -7.48 -4.56
C TYR A 209 3.71 -8.25 -5.80
N LEU A 210 2.62 -9.03 -5.71
CA LEU A 210 2.03 -9.69 -6.88
C LEU A 210 1.59 -8.69 -7.96
N SER A 211 0.90 -7.62 -7.55
CA SER A 211 0.34 -6.63 -8.47
C SER A 211 1.39 -5.67 -9.03
N ALA A 212 2.03 -4.89 -8.18
CA ALA A 212 2.88 -3.77 -8.57
C ALA A 212 4.33 -4.18 -8.86
N GLN A 213 4.86 -5.23 -8.21
CA GLN A 213 6.23 -5.70 -8.47
C GLN A 213 6.30 -6.75 -9.58
N LEU A 214 5.37 -7.71 -9.60
CA LEU A 214 5.35 -8.78 -10.60
C LEU A 214 4.43 -8.49 -11.80
N GLY A 215 3.54 -7.50 -11.71
CA GLY A 215 2.72 -7.05 -12.82
C GLY A 215 1.43 -7.86 -13.03
N TRP A 216 0.98 -8.64 -12.05
CA TRP A 216 -0.28 -9.38 -12.18
C TRP A 216 -1.49 -8.47 -12.06
N SER A 217 -2.44 -8.60 -13.00
CA SER A 217 -3.70 -7.86 -12.94
C SER A 217 -4.56 -8.24 -11.73
N VAL A 218 -5.44 -7.34 -11.29
CA VAL A 218 -6.43 -7.58 -10.23
C VAL A 218 -7.21 -8.87 -10.46
N ASN A 219 -7.77 -9.06 -11.66
CA ASN A 219 -8.53 -10.26 -12.03
C ASN A 219 -7.68 -11.53 -11.98
N ALA A 220 -6.40 -11.48 -12.39
CA ALA A 220 -5.51 -12.63 -12.30
C ALA A 220 -5.26 -13.05 -10.85
N ILE A 221 -5.00 -12.09 -9.96
CA ILE A 221 -4.81 -12.32 -8.52
C ILE A 221 -6.06 -12.94 -7.91
N ILE A 222 -7.25 -12.36 -8.15
CA ILE A 222 -8.53 -12.89 -7.64
C ILE A 222 -8.75 -14.33 -8.13
N ASN A 223 -8.56 -14.60 -9.42
CA ASN A 223 -8.75 -15.93 -10.00
C ASN A 223 -7.76 -16.98 -9.47
N ALA A 224 -6.57 -16.54 -9.07
CA ALA A 224 -5.54 -17.39 -8.48
C ALA A 224 -5.79 -17.69 -6.99
N GLY A 225 -6.96 -17.36 -6.43
CA GLY A 225 -7.31 -17.64 -5.03
C GLY A 225 -6.92 -19.05 -4.58
N ALA A 226 -6.42 -19.13 -3.34
CA ALA A 226 -6.00 -20.36 -2.67
C ALA A 226 -6.01 -20.11 -1.16
N GLY A 227 -6.02 -21.16 -0.35
CA GLY A 227 -6.06 -21.05 1.11
C GLY A 227 -4.83 -20.40 1.78
N THR A 228 -3.79 -20.02 1.00
CA THR A 228 -2.66 -19.19 1.45
C THR A 228 -2.18 -18.29 0.32
N LEU A 229 -1.53 -17.17 0.64
CA LEU A 229 -0.93 -16.30 -0.38
C LEU A 229 0.21 -16.98 -1.13
N ALA A 230 0.94 -17.90 -0.49
CA ALA A 230 1.90 -18.77 -1.17
C ALA A 230 1.24 -19.62 -2.25
N GLY A 231 0.03 -20.14 -2.00
CA GLY A 231 -0.77 -20.86 -2.99
C GLY A 231 -1.22 -19.96 -4.16
N VAL A 232 -1.59 -18.70 -3.88
CA VAL A 232 -1.91 -17.71 -4.92
C VAL A 232 -0.68 -17.44 -5.80
N TYR A 233 0.47 -17.19 -5.18
CA TYR A 233 1.74 -17.02 -5.88
C TYR A 233 2.09 -18.24 -6.75
N GLN A 234 1.89 -19.46 -6.23
CA GLN A 234 2.14 -20.69 -6.98
C GLN A 234 1.23 -20.82 -8.19
N LYS A 235 -0.06 -20.49 -8.06
CA LYS A 235 -1.00 -20.51 -9.19
C LYS A 235 -0.63 -19.48 -10.27
N LEU A 236 -0.16 -18.29 -9.87
CA LEU A 236 0.24 -17.23 -10.80
C LEU A 236 1.56 -17.54 -11.51
N THR A 237 2.57 -18.04 -10.77
CA THR A 237 3.95 -18.10 -11.25
C THR A 237 4.45 -19.50 -11.56
N GLY A 238 3.75 -20.54 -11.09
CA GLY A 238 4.21 -21.93 -11.09
C GLY A 238 5.30 -22.24 -10.06
N ARG A 239 5.70 -21.27 -9.22
CA ARG A 239 6.79 -21.40 -8.24
C ARG A 239 6.27 -21.51 -6.80
N ASN A 240 7.04 -22.15 -5.93
CA ASN A 240 6.67 -22.37 -4.52
C ASN A 240 7.53 -21.59 -3.52
N ASP A 241 8.35 -20.64 -4.00
CA ASP A 241 9.28 -19.86 -3.19
C ASP A 241 8.77 -18.43 -2.90
N GLY A 242 7.45 -18.20 -2.98
CA GLY A 242 6.84 -16.87 -2.90
C GLY A 242 7.28 -16.05 -1.69
N TRP A 243 7.22 -16.63 -0.49
CA TRP A 243 7.69 -15.95 0.73
C TRP A 243 9.18 -15.62 0.67
N ALA A 244 10.03 -16.56 0.27
CA ALA A 244 11.47 -16.36 0.20
C ALA A 244 11.81 -15.25 -0.80
N ALA A 245 11.24 -15.31 -2.01
CA ALA A 245 11.44 -14.30 -3.05
C ALA A 245 10.99 -12.89 -2.60
N PHE A 246 9.80 -12.80 -1.98
CA PHE A 246 9.27 -11.55 -1.46
C PHE A 246 10.13 -10.99 -0.32
N LEU A 247 10.43 -11.80 0.70
CA LEU A 247 11.18 -11.34 1.86
C LEU A 247 12.62 -10.98 1.50
N THR A 248 13.27 -11.73 0.60
CA THR A 248 14.60 -11.37 0.08
C THR A 248 14.55 -9.99 -0.58
N LEU A 249 13.59 -9.74 -1.47
CA LEU A 249 13.42 -8.43 -2.10
C LEU A 249 13.23 -7.32 -1.05
N VAL A 250 12.30 -7.50 -0.12
CA VAL A 250 12.03 -6.51 0.93
C VAL A 250 13.25 -6.27 1.80
N ASN A 251 13.99 -7.30 2.22
CA ASN A 251 15.20 -7.15 3.03
C ASN A 251 16.33 -6.45 2.28
N THR A 252 16.44 -6.65 0.96
CA THR A 252 17.45 -5.99 0.13
C THR A 252 17.19 -4.49 -0.01
N TYR A 253 15.93 -4.07 -0.23
CA TYR A 253 15.59 -2.66 -0.49
C TYR A 253 15.18 -1.89 0.77
N TYR A 254 14.65 -2.60 1.77
CA TYR A 254 14.22 -2.07 3.05
C TYR A 254 14.85 -2.87 4.20
N PRO A 255 16.16 -2.74 4.48
CA PRO A 255 16.78 -3.45 5.60
C PRO A 255 16.12 -3.16 6.95
N ALA A 256 15.94 -4.18 7.78
CA ALA A 256 15.28 -4.04 9.09
C ALA A 256 16.03 -3.15 10.11
N THR A 257 17.22 -2.67 9.77
CA THR A 257 18.02 -1.74 10.59
C THR A 257 17.55 -0.28 10.49
N ALA A 258 16.58 0.01 9.63
CA ALA A 258 16.01 1.34 9.46
C ALA A 258 14.50 1.33 9.71
N THR A 259 13.97 2.51 10.04
CA THR A 259 12.53 2.75 10.18
C THR A 259 12.00 3.36 8.88
N TYR A 260 10.86 2.85 8.42
CA TYR A 260 10.21 3.28 7.18
C TYR A 260 8.79 3.78 7.46
N ASN A 261 8.36 4.81 6.72
CA ASN A 261 7.05 5.44 6.89
C ASN A 261 6.37 5.63 5.52
N PRO A 262 6.14 4.56 4.75
CA PRO A 262 5.50 4.69 3.45
C PRO A 262 4.11 5.32 3.60
N PRO A 263 3.69 6.15 2.63
CA PRO A 263 2.40 6.81 2.68
C PRO A 263 1.27 5.84 2.30
N SER A 264 1.56 4.68 1.72
CA SER A 264 0.58 3.67 1.33
C SER A 264 1.01 2.28 1.81
N ASN A 265 0.14 1.29 1.62
CA ASN A 265 0.51 -0.12 1.72
C ASN A 265 1.33 -0.60 0.52
N ASN A 266 1.34 0.16 -0.58
CA ASN A 266 2.16 -0.17 -1.74
C ASN A 266 3.59 0.38 -1.59
N ILE A 267 4.55 -0.50 -1.32
CA ILE A 267 6.00 -0.21 -1.35
C ILE A 267 6.66 -0.66 -2.67
N PHE A 268 5.85 -0.98 -3.68
CA PHE A 268 6.28 -1.57 -4.94
C PHE A 268 5.82 -0.74 -6.15
N PRO A 269 6.47 -0.90 -7.31
CA PRO A 269 7.75 -1.60 -7.50
C PRO A 269 8.91 -0.89 -6.79
N VAL A 270 9.91 -1.65 -6.32
CA VAL A 270 11.08 -1.08 -5.64
C VAL A 270 11.89 -0.21 -6.58
N ALA A 271 12.50 0.85 -6.05
CA ALA A 271 13.33 1.78 -6.81
C ALA A 271 14.79 1.33 -6.84
N ASN A 272 15.49 1.49 -7.97
CA ASN A 272 16.89 1.15 -8.13
C ASN A 272 17.76 2.37 -8.31
N LEU A 273 19.04 2.30 -7.89
CA LEU A 273 20.03 3.29 -8.31
C LEU A 273 20.17 3.27 -9.83
N LEU A 274 19.87 4.41 -10.46
CA LEU A 274 20.01 4.58 -11.90
C LEU A 274 21.31 5.29 -12.23
N GLN A 275 21.55 6.45 -11.61
CA GLN A 275 22.68 7.31 -11.95
C GLN A 275 23.28 7.98 -10.73
N PHE A 276 24.59 8.14 -10.75
CA PHE A 276 25.36 8.94 -9.81
C PHE A 276 26.24 9.88 -10.64
N PHE A 277 26.17 11.17 -10.37
CA PHE A 277 26.94 12.16 -11.10
C PHE A 277 28.16 12.60 -10.28
N ALA A 278 29.30 12.80 -10.93
CA ALA A 278 30.40 13.54 -10.32
C ALA A 278 30.08 15.04 -10.32
N PRO A 279 30.52 15.83 -9.32
CA PRO A 279 30.68 17.26 -9.52
C PRO A 279 31.79 17.49 -10.56
N ASN A 280 31.72 18.58 -11.32
CA ASN A 280 32.69 18.85 -12.39
C ASN A 280 34.14 18.87 -11.87
N GLN A 281 34.46 19.78 -10.94
CA GLN A 281 35.72 19.85 -10.22
C GLN A 281 35.47 20.47 -8.84
N ILE A 282 36.18 20.02 -7.82
CA ILE A 282 36.16 20.59 -6.48
C ILE A 282 37.51 21.24 -6.21
N THR A 283 37.53 22.53 -5.90
CA THR A 283 38.74 23.18 -5.39
C THR A 283 39.06 22.63 -3.99
N CYS A 284 40.30 22.26 -3.70
CA CYS A 284 40.67 21.73 -2.39
C CYS A 284 40.25 22.69 -1.26
N GLY A 285 39.80 22.13 -0.13
CA GLY A 285 39.24 22.90 0.99
C GLY A 285 37.81 23.39 0.78
N HIS A 286 37.19 23.14 -0.37
CA HIS A 286 35.79 23.48 -0.65
C HIS A 286 34.92 22.25 -0.85
N GLY A 287 33.60 22.49 -0.94
CA GLY A 287 32.62 21.46 -1.27
C GLY A 287 32.05 21.62 -2.68
N GLY A 288 31.58 20.51 -3.23
CA GLY A 288 30.85 20.47 -4.49
C GLY A 288 29.63 19.57 -4.35
N SER A 289 28.49 20.01 -4.87
CA SER A 289 27.25 19.23 -4.84
C SER A 289 26.96 18.60 -6.20
N THR A 290 26.29 17.46 -6.15
CA THR A 290 25.86 16.67 -7.29
C THR A 290 24.56 15.95 -6.93
N ILE A 291 24.03 15.14 -7.83
CA ILE A 291 22.79 14.39 -7.61
C ILE A 291 23.01 12.88 -7.75
N ILE A 292 22.19 12.12 -7.03
CA ILE A 292 21.94 10.70 -7.27
C ILE A 292 20.49 10.55 -7.72
N VAL A 293 20.28 9.68 -8.70
CA VAL A 293 18.98 9.46 -9.35
C VAL A 293 18.59 7.99 -9.24
N LEU A 294 17.32 7.77 -8.88
CA LEU A 294 16.63 6.49 -8.91
C LEU A 294 15.90 6.30 -10.25
N ASP A 295 15.65 5.05 -10.62
CA ASP A 295 14.89 4.72 -11.83
C ASP A 295 13.39 5.07 -11.75
N ARG A 296 12.88 5.37 -10.55
CA ARG A 296 11.50 5.78 -10.28
C ARG A 296 11.40 6.54 -8.94
N PRO A 297 10.27 7.23 -8.69
CA PRO A 297 9.97 7.78 -7.38
C PRO A 297 10.04 6.73 -6.27
N ALA A 298 10.65 7.09 -5.14
CA ALA A 298 10.81 6.21 -3.99
C ALA A 298 9.45 5.92 -3.33
N PRO A 299 8.98 4.65 -3.25
CA PRO A 299 7.69 4.32 -2.63
C PRO A 299 7.76 4.29 -1.09
N ALA A 300 8.97 4.17 -0.54
CA ALA A 300 9.34 4.35 0.86
C ALA A 300 10.72 5.03 0.92
N GLU A 301 11.22 5.37 2.10
CA GLU A 301 12.55 6.00 2.25
C GLU A 301 13.67 5.14 1.64
N VAL A 302 14.49 5.74 0.77
CA VAL A 302 15.64 5.06 0.13
C VAL A 302 16.94 5.63 0.68
N ASN A 303 17.61 4.85 1.53
CA ASN A 303 18.86 5.24 2.20
C ASN A 303 20.08 4.73 1.42
N ILE A 304 20.81 5.65 0.80
CA ILE A 304 21.95 5.36 -0.07
C ILE A 304 23.23 5.58 0.72
N GLN A 305 24.09 4.56 0.78
CA GLN A 305 25.38 4.63 1.44
C GLN A 305 26.43 5.22 0.49
N LEU A 306 27.26 6.12 1.00
CA LEU A 306 28.28 6.81 0.22
C LEU A 306 29.67 6.52 0.79
N THR A 307 30.64 6.24 -0.09
CA THR A 307 32.03 5.98 0.30
C THR A 307 32.99 6.70 -0.63
N SER A 308 34.22 6.94 -0.18
CA SER A 308 35.34 7.44 -0.99
C SER A 308 36.52 6.47 -0.90
N ASP A 309 37.23 6.26 -2.01
CA ASP A 309 38.48 5.50 -2.02
C ASP A 309 39.59 6.21 -1.24
N ASP A 310 39.54 7.54 -1.16
CA ASP A 310 40.47 8.34 -0.36
C ASP A 310 39.71 9.48 0.35
N PRO A 311 39.10 9.20 1.51
CA PRO A 311 38.36 10.21 2.27
C PRO A 311 39.26 11.32 2.83
N THR A 312 40.59 11.18 2.78
CA THR A 312 41.51 12.25 3.20
C THR A 312 41.66 13.35 2.15
N ILE A 313 41.33 13.06 0.88
CA ILE A 313 41.32 14.03 -0.22
C ILE A 313 39.92 14.59 -0.44
N VAL A 314 38.93 13.70 -0.57
CA VAL A 314 37.53 14.07 -0.78
C VAL A 314 36.62 13.00 -0.20
N ALA A 315 35.60 13.43 0.54
CA ALA A 315 34.61 12.53 1.11
C ALA A 315 33.19 13.06 0.88
N PRO A 316 32.21 12.18 0.67
CA PRO A 316 30.80 12.57 0.76
C PRO A 316 30.49 13.01 2.21
N ASN A 317 29.73 14.08 2.37
CA ASN A 317 29.22 14.52 3.66
C ASN A 317 27.74 14.95 3.51
N PRO A 318 26.79 14.21 4.10
CA PRO A 318 26.95 13.03 4.96
C PRO A 318 27.39 11.74 4.21
N LEU A 319 27.82 10.71 4.96
CA LEU A 319 28.17 9.37 4.41
C LEU A 319 26.95 8.53 3.99
N SER A 320 25.74 9.03 4.21
CA SER A 320 24.53 8.44 3.67
C SER A 320 23.53 9.54 3.37
N VAL A 321 22.76 9.37 2.29
CA VAL A 321 21.69 10.30 1.89
C VAL A 321 20.40 9.55 1.71
N THR A 322 19.29 10.19 2.05
CA THR A 322 17.95 9.65 1.83
C THR A 322 17.33 10.32 0.62
N VAL A 323 16.80 9.51 -0.31
CA VAL A 323 15.85 10.01 -1.31
C VAL A 323 14.46 10.02 -0.65
N PRO A 324 13.81 11.19 -0.50
CA PRO A 324 12.51 11.27 0.13
C PRO A 324 11.45 10.50 -0.66
N ILE A 325 10.40 10.06 0.03
CA ILE A 325 9.22 9.42 -0.55
C ILE A 325 8.66 10.28 -1.68
N GLY A 326 8.31 9.65 -2.81
CA GLY A 326 7.76 10.31 -3.99
C GLY A 326 8.79 11.07 -4.84
N GLN A 327 10.05 11.12 -4.42
CA GLN A 327 11.14 11.73 -5.20
C GLN A 327 11.97 10.65 -5.89
N SER A 328 12.55 10.99 -7.03
CA SER A 328 13.46 10.11 -7.79
C SER A 328 14.92 10.54 -7.68
N SER A 329 15.24 11.55 -6.88
CA SER A 329 16.62 12.02 -6.74
C SER A 329 16.87 12.74 -5.42
N THR A 330 18.13 12.81 -5.02
CA THR A 330 18.59 13.62 -3.88
C THR A 330 19.95 14.23 -4.17
N THR A 331 20.27 15.31 -3.45
CA THR A 331 21.56 15.99 -3.56
C THR A 331 22.59 15.34 -2.66
N VAL A 332 23.81 15.18 -3.17
CA VAL A 332 24.98 14.77 -2.42
C VAL A 332 25.98 15.91 -2.41
N THR A 333 26.57 16.18 -1.26
CA THR A 333 27.69 17.12 -1.15
C THR A 333 28.97 16.34 -0.87
N PHE A 334 30.00 16.63 -1.65
CA PHE A 334 31.37 16.20 -1.40
C PHE A 334 32.14 17.34 -0.77
N ILE A 335 33.02 17.03 0.17
CA ILE A 335 33.93 17.99 0.80
C ILE A 335 35.34 17.52 0.52
N SER A 336 36.16 18.42 -0.04
CA SER A 336 37.59 18.18 -0.19
C SER A 336 38.36 18.79 0.98
N ALA A 337 39.33 18.03 1.51
CA ALA A 337 40.24 18.57 2.52
C ALA A 337 41.15 19.65 1.90
N PRO A 338 41.62 20.63 2.69
CA PRO A 338 42.73 21.47 2.28
C PRO A 338 43.97 20.61 1.97
N ILE A 339 44.68 20.93 0.89
CA ILE A 339 45.92 20.26 0.49
C ILE A 339 47.00 21.33 0.36
N ASP A 340 48.09 21.17 1.09
CA ASP A 340 49.19 22.14 1.10
C ASP A 340 50.01 22.09 -0.20
N GLY A 341 50.41 23.29 -0.64
CA GLY A 341 51.30 23.48 -1.79
C GLY A 341 50.62 23.30 -3.16
N PRO A 342 51.36 23.54 -4.26
CA PRO A 342 50.89 23.20 -5.59
C PRO A 342 50.86 21.67 -5.76
N PHE A 343 49.74 21.13 -6.24
CA PHE A 343 49.61 19.70 -6.52
C PHE A 343 48.91 19.50 -7.87
N PRO A 344 49.20 18.40 -8.61
CA PRO A 344 48.45 18.05 -9.81
C PRO A 344 47.02 17.64 -9.42
N THR A 345 46.05 17.82 -10.32
CA THR A 345 44.66 17.37 -10.11
C THR A 345 44.63 15.95 -9.57
N LYS A 346 43.97 15.75 -8.43
CA LYS A 346 43.76 14.42 -7.85
C LYS A 346 42.39 13.92 -8.27
N THR A 347 42.31 12.64 -8.63
CA THR A 347 41.04 11.99 -8.96
C THR A 347 40.77 10.89 -7.94
N VAL A 348 39.61 10.95 -7.28
CA VAL A 348 39.21 9.96 -6.28
C VAL A 348 37.87 9.39 -6.67
N ASN A 349 37.75 8.05 -6.67
CA ASN A 349 36.45 7.44 -6.91
C ASN A 349 35.60 7.49 -5.66
N CYS A 350 34.39 8.00 -5.82
CA CYS A 350 33.34 7.95 -4.82
C CYS A 350 32.26 6.97 -5.28
N ARG A 351 31.68 6.24 -4.33
CA ARG A 351 30.66 5.23 -4.62
C ARG A 351 29.36 5.50 -3.90
N ALA A 352 28.26 5.21 -4.57
CA ALA A 352 26.92 5.18 -4.01
C ALA A 352 26.39 3.75 -4.05
N THR A 353 25.98 3.21 -2.91
CA THR A 353 25.52 1.82 -2.77
C THR A 353 24.13 1.77 -2.15
N TYR A 354 23.23 1.04 -2.79
CA TYR A 354 21.88 0.76 -2.29
C TYR A 354 21.36 -0.54 -2.92
N ALA A 355 20.68 -1.37 -2.11
CA ALA A 355 20.08 -2.63 -2.56
C ALA A 355 21.06 -3.56 -3.32
N GLY A 356 22.32 -3.62 -2.90
CA GLY A 356 23.37 -4.43 -3.53
C GLY A 356 23.92 -3.88 -4.85
N ARG A 357 23.39 -2.75 -5.35
CA ARG A 357 23.93 -2.05 -6.51
C ARG A 357 24.87 -0.94 -6.07
N THR A 358 26.02 -0.85 -6.73
CA THR A 358 27.01 0.21 -6.51
C THR A 358 27.27 0.97 -7.81
N LEU A 359 27.16 2.29 -7.75
CA LEU A 359 27.59 3.20 -8.82
C LEU A 359 28.87 3.92 -8.37
N SER A 360 29.79 4.18 -9.29
CA SER A 360 31.06 4.86 -9.02
C SER A 360 31.20 6.08 -9.91
N VAL A 361 31.71 7.17 -9.34
CA VAL A 361 32.04 8.41 -10.04
C VAL A 361 33.44 8.86 -9.69
N ALA A 362 34.18 9.37 -10.67
CA ALA A 362 35.48 9.97 -10.45
C ALA A 362 35.30 11.45 -10.08
N VAL A 363 35.78 11.85 -8.90
CA VAL A 363 35.73 13.23 -8.41
C VAL A 363 37.11 13.86 -8.54
N GLU A 364 37.20 14.95 -9.30
CA GLU A 364 38.43 15.70 -9.47
C GLU A 364 38.58 16.78 -8.39
N VAL A 365 39.70 16.77 -7.70
CA VAL A 365 40.14 17.81 -6.75
C VAL A 365 41.27 18.61 -7.37
N VAL A 366 41.08 19.92 -7.50
CA VAL A 366 42.04 20.85 -8.12
C VAL A 366 42.60 21.85 -7.11
N PRO A 367 43.83 22.36 -7.32
CA PRO A 367 44.35 23.46 -6.50
C PRO A 367 43.54 24.74 -6.73
N PRO A 368 43.60 25.72 -5.80
CA PRO A 368 42.98 27.03 -6.01
C PRO A 368 43.57 27.68 -7.27
N ARG A 369 42.72 28.28 -8.10
CA ARG A 369 43.21 29.06 -9.25
C ARG A 369 43.99 30.26 -8.72
N VAL A 370 45.29 30.27 -8.99
CA VAL A 370 46.11 31.47 -8.83
C VAL A 370 45.75 32.40 -9.99
N ILE A 371 45.04 33.48 -9.71
CA ILE A 371 44.84 34.55 -10.69
C ILE A 371 46.17 35.29 -10.76
N ALA A 372 46.87 35.15 -11.90
CA ALA A 372 48.12 35.85 -12.19
C ALA A 372 47.86 37.32 -12.53
#